data_AF-A0AAW5QMS5-F1
#
_entry.id   AF-A0AAW5QMS5-F1
#
_cell.length_a   1.000
_cell.length_b   1.000
_cell.length_c   1.000
_cell.angle_alpha   90.00
_cell.angle_beta   90.00
_cell.angle_gamma   90.00
#
_symmetry.space_group_name_H-M   'P 1'
#
loop_
_entity.id
_entity.type
_entity.pdbx_description
1 polymer ?
#
loop_
_entity_poly.entity_id
_entity_poly.type
_entity_poly.pdbx_seq_one_letter_code
_entity_poly.pdbx_strand_id
1 'polypeptide(L)' 'MIVCSCHALTHHHIEAEVAAGARCTREVSAKCRAGTDCGSCVRNISAIIRQARERNETIELETAV' A
#
# COMPACT_ATOMS: atom_id res chain seq x y z
N MET A 1 -3.38 7.03 10.06
CA MET A 1 -2.68 8.26 9.60
C MET A 1 -3.12 8.62 8.18
N ILE A 2 -3.06 9.90 7.80
CA ILE A 2 -3.15 10.32 6.38
C ILE A 2 -1.81 9.99 5.71
N VAL A 3 -1.89 9.31 4.56
CA VAL A 3 -0.73 8.95 3.74
C VAL A 3 -0.62 9.87 2.53
N CYS A 4 -1.75 10.23 1.89
CA CYS A 4 -1.77 11.17 0.76
C CYS A 4 -2.70 12.34 1.04
N SER A 5 -2.15 13.53 1.27
CA SER A 5 -2.95 14.72 1.56
C SER A 5 -3.70 15.25 0.32
N CYS A 6 -3.13 15.14 -0.89
CA CYS A 6 -3.76 15.61 -2.13
C CYS A 6 -5.10 14.93 -2.43
N HIS A 7 -5.23 13.66 -2.04
CA HIS A 7 -6.43 12.85 -2.29
C HIS A 7 -7.09 12.37 -1.00
N ALA A 8 -6.72 12.94 0.15
CA ALA A 8 -7.23 12.60 1.48
C ALA A 8 -7.24 11.08 1.78
N LEU A 9 -6.17 10.38 1.40
CA LEU A 9 -6.08 8.93 1.61
C LEU A 9 -5.39 8.60 2.93
N THR A 10 -6.01 7.67 3.67
CA THR A 10 -5.47 7.15 4.92
C THR A 10 -4.65 5.89 4.69
N HIS A 11 -3.92 5.45 5.72
CA HIS A 11 -3.24 4.16 5.73
C HIS A 11 -4.19 3.00 5.41
N HIS A 12 -5.41 3.00 5.99
CA HIS A 12 -6.41 1.97 5.73
C HIS A 12 -6.85 1.91 4.26
N HIS A 13 -6.94 3.05 3.57
CA HIS A 13 -7.21 3.04 2.12
C HIS A 13 -6.09 2.32 1.36
N ILE A 14 -4.82 2.58 1.71
CA ILE A 14 -3.69 1.91 1.06
C ILE A 14 -3.66 0.41 1.38
N GLU A 15 -3.89 0.03 2.64
CA GLU A 15 -3.96 -1.37 3.05
C GLU A 15 -5.10 -2.12 2.35
N ALA A 16 -6.26 -1.48 2.15
CA ALA A 16 -7.37 -2.07 1.42
C ALA A 16 -7.01 -2.40 -0.04
N GLU A 17 -6.30 -1.50 -0.74
CA GLU A 17 -5.83 -1.77 -2.10
C GLU A 17 -4.79 -2.89 -2.15
N VAL A 18 -3.90 -2.97 -1.15
CA VAL A 18 -2.93 -4.06 -1.03
C VAL A 18 -3.63 -5.39 -0.76
N ALA A 19 -4.62 -5.41 0.13
CA ALA A 19 -5.46 -6.59 0.39
C ALA A 19 -6.27 -7.00 -0.85
N ALA A 20 -6.67 -6.04 -1.69
CA ALA A 20 -7.29 -6.30 -2.98
C ALA A 20 -6.30 -6.76 -4.07
N GLY A 21 -5.00 -6.87 -3.74
CA GLY A 21 -3.98 -7.47 -4.60
C GLY A 21 -2.99 -6.48 -5.23
N ALA A 22 -2.99 -5.20 -4.85
CA ALA A 22 -1.99 -4.25 -5.33
C ALA A 22 -0.58 -4.62 -4.81
N ARG A 23 0.37 -4.81 -5.73
CA ARG A 23 1.76 -5.18 -5.45
C ARG A 23 2.77 -4.08 -5.75
N CYS A 24 2.32 -2.95 -6.30
CA CYS A 24 3.19 -1.80 -6.56
C CYS A 24 2.44 -0.47 -6.43
N THR A 25 3.18 0.62 -6.25
CA THR A 25 2.63 1.98 -6.13
C THR A 25 1.75 2.35 -7.33
N ARG A 26 2.15 1.95 -8.55
CA ARG A 26 1.38 2.18 -9.79
C ARG A 26 -0.01 1.55 -9.75
N GLU A 27 -0.15 0.35 -9.18
CA GLU A 27 -1.46 -0.31 -9.04
C GLU A 27 -2.33 0.41 -8.01
N VAL A 28 -1.75 0.85 -6.90
CA VAL A 28 -2.45 1.70 -5.91
C VAL A 28 -2.90 3.01 -6.56
N SER A 29 -2.03 3.69 -7.30
CA SER A 29 -2.36 4.91 -8.05
C SER A 29 -3.51 4.69 -9.04
N ALA A 30 -3.54 3.54 -9.72
CA ALA A 30 -4.61 3.23 -10.68
C ALA A 30 -5.99 3.09 -10.02
N LYS A 31 -6.05 2.72 -8.73
CA LYS A 31 -7.31 2.50 -8.00
C LYS A 31 -7.79 3.74 -7.25
N CYS A 32 -6.89 4.41 -6.55
CA CYS A 32 -7.25 5.50 -5.63
C CYS A 32 -6.54 6.83 -5.91
N ARG A 33 -5.79 6.94 -7.02
CA ARG A 33 -5.05 8.14 -7.46
C ARG A 33 -3.92 8.58 -6.51
N ALA A 34 -3.56 7.77 -5.51
CA ALA A 34 -2.45 8.10 -4.63
C ALA A 34 -1.16 8.38 -5.43
N GLY A 35 -0.47 9.48 -5.13
CA GLY A 35 0.82 9.81 -5.73
C GLY A 35 0.76 10.38 -7.16
N THR A 36 -0.42 10.71 -7.69
CA THR A 36 -0.55 11.30 -9.03
C THR A 36 -0.47 12.83 -9.07
N ASP A 37 -0.33 13.48 -7.91
CA ASP A 37 -0.17 14.93 -7.77
C ASP A 37 1.25 15.27 -7.27
N CYS A 38 1.43 15.73 -6.02
CA CYS A 38 2.75 16.15 -5.51
C CYS A 38 3.75 15.01 -5.24
N GLY A 39 3.30 13.76 -5.26
CA GLY A 39 4.17 12.56 -5.13
C GLY A 39 4.77 12.29 -3.75
N SER A 40 4.57 13.14 -2.74
CA SER A 40 5.20 12.99 -1.41
C SER A 40 4.86 11.66 -0.70
N CYS A 41 3.69 11.10 -0.99
CA CYS A 41 3.22 9.85 -0.41
C CYS A 41 3.84 8.59 -1.03
N VAL A 42 4.51 8.69 -2.19
CA VAL A 42 4.93 7.52 -2.98
C VAL A 42 5.92 6.62 -2.22
N ARG A 43 6.90 7.21 -1.51
CA ARG A 43 7.85 6.42 -0.71
C ARG A 43 7.17 5.70 0.46
N ASN A 44 6.23 6.39 1.12
CA ASN A 44 5.47 5.81 2.23
C ASN A 44 4.60 4.64 1.73
N ILE A 45 3.87 4.83 0.63
CA ILE A 45 3.08 3.76 0.00
C ILE A 45 3.97 2.56 -0.37
N SER A 46 5.14 2.79 -0.96
CA SER A 46 6.07 1.71 -1.28
C SER A 46 6.53 0.92 -0.05
N ALA A 47 6.74 1.58 1.09
CA ALA A 47 7.10 0.93 2.34
C ALA A 47 5.93 0.10 2.90
N ILE A 48 4.70 0.62 2.85
CA ILE A 48 3.49 -0.10 3.26
C ILE A 48 3.32 -1.38 2.44
N ILE A 49 3.46 -1.30 1.11
CA ILE A 49 3.33 -2.45 0.23
C ILE A 49 4.39 -3.51 0.55
N ARG A 50 5.65 -3.09 0.73
CA ARG A 50 6.75 -4.00 1.06
C ARG A 50 6.49 -4.71 2.39
N GLN A 51 6.14 -3.95 3.42
CA GLN A 51 5.84 -4.49 4.74
C GLN A 51 4.66 -5.48 4.69
N ALA A 52 3.60 -5.16 3.94
CA ALA A 52 2.47 -6.06 3.78
C ALA A 52 2.86 -7.38 3.12
N ARG A 53 3.75 -7.36 2.13
CA ARG A 53 4.28 -8.57 1.49
C ARG A 53 5.14 -9.41 2.44
N GLU A 54 6.06 -8.77 3.16
CA GLU A 54 6.90 -9.45 4.16
C GLU A 54 6.05 -10.10 5.26
N ARG A 55 4.96 -9.43 5.69
CA ARG A 55 3.96 -10.02 6.61
C ARG A 55 3.27 -11.24 6.02
N ASN A 56 2.81 -11.17 4.77
CA ASN A 56 2.13 -12.30 4.12
C ASN A 56 3.09 -13.49 3.97
N GLU A 57 4.33 -13.25 3.55
CA GLU A 57 5.37 -14.28 3.42
C GLU A 57 5.65 -14.96 4.78
N THR A 58 5.68 -14.17 5.87
CA THR A 58 5.87 -14.70 7.23
C THR A 58 4.69 -15.57 7.66
N ILE A 59 3.45 -15.12 7.44
CA ILE A 59 2.23 -15.87 7.77
C ILE A 59 2.17 -17.18 6.98
N GLU A 60 2.52 -17.15 5.69
CA GLU A 60 2.56 -18.34 4.84
C GLU A 60 3.57 -19.37 5.35
N LEU A 61 4.75 -18.93 5.80
CA LEU A 61 5.77 -19.79 6.40
C LEU A 61 5.32 -20.39 7.74
N GLU A 62 4.71 -19.59 8.61
CA GLU A 62 4.20 -20.05 9.91
C GLU A 62 3.04 -21.05 9.77
N THR A 63 2.17 -20.85 8.78
CA THR A 63 1.00 -21.71 8.54
C THR A 63 1.37 -23.01 7.83
N ALA A 64 2.54 -23.09 7.20
CA ALA A 64 3.01 -24.26 6.47
C ALA A 64 3.72 -25.31 7.34
N VAL A 65 3.87 -25.08 8.64
CA VAL A 65 4.47 -26.00 9.65
C VAL A 65 3.37 -26.75 10.40
#